data_AF-A0A2D7DER9-F1
#
_entry.id   AF-A0A2D7DER9-F1
#
_cell.length_a   1.000
_cell.length_b   1.000
_cell.length_c   1.000
_cell.angle_alpha   90.00
_cell.angle_beta   90.00
_cell.angle_gamma   90.00
#
_symmetry.space_group_name_H-M   'P 1'
#
loop_
_entity.id
_entity.type
_entity.pdbx_description
1 polymer ?
#
loop_
_entity_poly.entity_id
_entity_poly.type
_entity_poly.pdbx_seq_one_letter_code
_entity_poly.pdbx_strand_id
1 'polypeptide(L)'
;MIVDRSQSALIATLRFLDDLNAPIPSIAYNDGTLSIGYKLHGSTTWTNLSLVSGTLGTWTSNGFVEDSGSNGLYELGIPDIAKIAGKRTYWRFKQGGNQFRYDSIDYVAIPSANTDSIAFDITVPGLGPIFTSDNAIIYIKEESIDVTFTANQDISSETLVIIFELASGTDSYVILDSDITKSGNNATITLPVGFTSTTKSLNWSIRKASNKKVYGTGKIAVSYAPHED
;
A
#
# COMPACT_ATOMS: atom_id res chain seq x y z
N MET A 1 -9.57 19.19 -7.82
CA MET A 1 -9.99 17.76 -7.82
C MET A 1 -8.78 16.97 -7.40
N ILE A 2 -8.83 16.30 -6.24
CA ILE A 2 -7.69 15.57 -5.66
C ILE A 2 -7.75 14.15 -6.22
N VAL A 3 -6.72 13.75 -6.97
CA VAL A 3 -6.75 12.58 -7.87
C VAL A 3 -6.12 11.31 -7.28
N ASP A 4 -5.42 11.38 -6.15
CA ASP A 4 -4.90 10.17 -5.51
C ASP A 4 -5.15 10.26 -4.01
N ARG A 5 -5.98 9.37 -3.45
CA ARG A 5 -6.48 9.44 -2.05
C ARG A 5 -5.75 8.50 -1.10
N SER A 6 -4.67 7.90 -1.59
CA SER A 6 -4.17 6.61 -1.14
C SER A 6 -2.71 6.68 -0.66
N GLN A 7 -1.96 7.69 -1.12
CA GLN A 7 -0.55 7.90 -0.79
C GLN A 7 -0.33 8.55 0.58
N SER A 8 0.75 8.14 1.27
CA SER A 8 1.27 8.85 2.44
C SER A 8 1.70 10.28 2.07
N ALA A 9 2.24 10.47 0.88
CA ALA A 9 2.61 11.77 0.30
C ALA A 9 1.45 12.41 -0.49
N LEU A 10 0.38 12.80 0.22
CA LEU A 10 -0.84 13.33 -0.41
C LEU A 10 -0.75 14.84 -0.70
N ILE A 11 -0.80 15.21 -1.98
CA ILE A 11 -0.89 16.61 -2.44
C ILE A 11 -2.31 16.90 -2.94
N ALA A 12 -2.89 18.00 -2.47
CA ALA A 12 -4.18 18.49 -2.94
C ALA A 12 -4.02 19.73 -3.81
N THR A 13 -4.68 19.74 -4.97
CA THR A 13 -4.80 20.94 -5.81
C THR A 13 -6.01 21.77 -5.37
N LEU A 14 -5.75 23.01 -5.00
CA LEU A 14 -6.73 24.02 -4.59
C LEU A 14 -6.85 25.09 -5.68
N ARG A 15 -8.03 25.71 -5.81
CA ARG A 15 -8.23 26.87 -6.67
C ARG A 15 -8.78 28.05 -5.88
N PHE A 16 -8.07 29.18 -5.92
CA PHE A 16 -8.48 30.44 -5.33
C PHE A 16 -8.96 31.40 -6.42
N LEU A 17 -10.21 31.83 -6.28
CA LEU A 17 -10.88 32.79 -7.15
C LEU A 17 -11.45 33.92 -6.30
N ASP A 18 -11.52 35.13 -6.86
CA ASP A 18 -12.18 36.27 -6.24
C ASP A 18 -13.71 36.23 -6.44
N ASP A 19 -14.41 37.27 -5.96
CA ASP A 19 -15.87 37.38 -6.07
C ASP A 19 -16.37 37.57 -7.51
N LEU A 20 -15.47 37.86 -8.46
CA LEU A 20 -15.74 37.93 -9.89
C LEU A 20 -15.33 36.64 -10.63
N ASN A 21 -14.98 35.58 -9.87
CA ASN A 21 -14.42 34.32 -10.37
C ASN A 21 -13.08 34.47 -11.12
N ALA A 22 -12.37 35.57 -10.93
CA ALA A 22 -11.02 35.73 -11.47
C ALA A 22 -10.00 35.00 -10.58
N PRO A 23 -8.94 34.41 -11.16
CA PRO A 23 -7.92 33.72 -10.38
C PRO A 23 -7.16 34.68 -9.46
N ILE A 24 -6.82 34.22 -8.27
CA ILE A 24 -6.00 34.97 -7.32
C ILE A 24 -4.58 34.36 -7.32
N PRO A 25 -3.62 34.97 -8.05
CA PRO A 25 -2.24 34.48 -8.09
C PRO A 25 -1.41 34.97 -6.89
N SER A 26 -0.23 34.37 -6.73
CA SER A 26 0.84 34.84 -5.84
C SER A 26 0.47 34.97 -4.35
N ILE A 27 -0.44 34.13 -3.86
CA ILE A 27 -0.70 34.00 -2.42
C ILE A 27 0.50 33.30 -1.77
N ALA A 28 1.18 33.99 -0.86
CA ALA A 28 2.29 33.39 -0.11
C ALA A 28 1.77 32.45 1.01
N TYR A 29 2.53 31.40 1.34
CA TYR A 29 2.16 30.48 2.43
C TYR A 29 2.00 31.17 3.80
N ASN A 30 2.68 32.31 3.99
CA ASN A 30 2.66 33.13 5.19
C ASN A 30 1.80 34.41 5.06
N ASP A 31 0.93 34.49 4.06
CA ASP A 31 -0.02 35.58 3.94
C ASP A 31 -0.96 35.62 5.16
N GLY A 32 -1.04 36.76 5.84
CA GLY A 32 -1.83 36.91 7.07
C GLY A 32 -3.34 36.81 6.88
N THR A 33 -3.82 36.84 5.64
CA THR A 33 -5.23 36.70 5.28
C THR A 33 -5.58 35.31 4.76
N LEU A 34 -4.58 34.47 4.47
CA LEU A 34 -4.75 33.07 4.13
C LEU A 34 -5.06 32.26 5.38
N SER A 35 -6.12 31.46 5.33
CA SER A 35 -6.44 30.53 6.40
C SER A 35 -6.97 29.24 5.82
N ILE A 36 -6.25 28.16 6.12
CA ILE A 36 -6.60 26.79 5.77
C ILE A 36 -6.78 26.01 7.06
N GLY A 37 -7.85 25.25 7.16
CA GLY A 37 -8.10 24.39 8.30
C GLY A 37 -8.86 23.14 7.93
N TYR A 38 -8.84 22.18 8.85
CA TYR A 38 -9.51 20.90 8.67
C TYR A 38 -10.24 20.48 9.94
N LYS A 39 -11.14 19.52 9.79
CA LYS A 39 -11.69 18.74 10.89
C LYS A 39 -12.02 17.33 10.42
N LEU A 40 -11.85 16.36 11.29
CA LEU A 40 -12.29 14.99 11.03
C LEU A 40 -13.81 14.88 11.13
N HIS A 41 -14.40 13.96 10.38
CA HIS A 41 -15.79 13.60 10.52
C HIS A 41 -16.12 13.20 11.97
N GLY A 42 -17.22 13.73 12.49
CA GLY A 42 -17.60 13.63 13.91
C GLY A 42 -16.97 14.69 14.82
N SER A 43 -15.96 15.45 14.37
CA SER A 43 -15.43 16.59 15.14
C SER A 43 -16.28 17.85 14.96
N THR A 44 -16.46 18.58 16.06
CA THR A 44 -17.11 19.90 16.08
C THR A 44 -16.10 21.04 15.96
N THR A 45 -14.82 20.79 16.27
CA THR A 45 -13.75 21.80 16.30
C THR A 45 -12.94 21.76 15.01
N TRP A 46 -12.64 22.94 14.46
CA TRP A 46 -11.72 23.13 13.34
C TRP A 46 -10.30 23.36 13.83
N THR A 47 -9.35 22.67 13.22
CA THR A 47 -7.91 22.88 13.42
C THR A 47 -7.39 23.74 12.27
N ASN A 48 -6.75 24.86 12.57
CA ASN A 48 -6.06 25.67 11.56
C ASN A 48 -4.66 25.09 11.31
N LEU A 49 -4.23 25.08 10.04
CA LEU A 49 -2.88 24.67 9.68
C LEU A 49 -1.89 25.82 9.85
N SER A 50 -0.71 25.49 10.37
CA SER A 50 0.48 26.34 10.27
C SER A 50 1.20 25.99 8.96
N LEU A 51 0.98 26.79 7.92
CA LEU A 51 1.52 26.53 6.59
C LEU A 51 3.04 26.77 6.56
N VAL A 52 3.71 26.00 5.70
CA VAL A 52 5.14 26.15 5.40
C VAL A 52 5.35 26.28 3.90
N SER A 53 6.52 26.72 3.49
CA SER A 53 6.87 26.77 2.06
C SER A 53 6.82 25.37 1.46
N GLY A 54 6.05 25.20 0.38
CA GLY A 54 6.05 23.99 -0.43
C GLY A 54 7.10 24.02 -1.54
N THR A 55 7.22 22.92 -2.27
CA THR A 55 7.91 22.83 -3.57
C THR A 55 6.96 22.10 -4.52
N LEU A 56 6.74 22.65 -5.72
CA LEU A 56 5.77 22.12 -6.67
C LEU A 56 6.04 20.63 -6.97
N GLY A 57 5.00 19.81 -6.93
CA GLY A 57 5.06 18.36 -7.14
C GLY A 57 5.74 17.58 -6.01
N THR A 58 6.19 18.23 -4.94
CA THR A 58 6.86 17.58 -3.80
C THR A 58 6.01 17.71 -2.55
N TRP A 59 5.64 16.57 -1.97
CA TRP A 59 4.89 16.57 -0.72
C TRP A 59 5.76 17.13 0.42
N THR A 60 5.22 18.12 1.11
CA THR A 60 5.74 18.63 2.38
C THR A 60 4.54 18.80 3.31
N SER A 61 4.58 18.26 4.52
CA SER A 61 3.48 18.40 5.48
C SER A 61 3.19 19.88 5.74
N ASN A 62 1.94 20.32 5.51
CA ASN A 62 1.49 21.72 5.52
C ASN A 62 2.16 22.64 4.47
N GLY A 63 2.87 22.06 3.50
CA GLY A 63 3.49 22.79 2.41
C GLY A 63 2.44 23.42 1.51
N PHE A 64 2.61 24.70 1.21
CA PHE A 64 1.73 25.44 0.30
C PHE A 64 2.57 26.14 -0.77
N VAL A 65 2.18 25.99 -2.03
CA VAL A 65 2.88 26.57 -3.18
C VAL A 65 1.92 26.84 -4.33
N GLU A 66 2.13 27.92 -5.07
CA GLU A 66 1.36 28.21 -6.30
C GLU A 66 1.73 27.20 -7.40
N ASP A 67 0.71 26.61 -8.02
CA ASP A 67 0.87 25.80 -9.23
C ASP A 67 0.99 26.74 -10.44
N SER A 68 1.93 26.42 -11.31
CA SER A 68 2.44 27.28 -12.37
C SER A 68 1.36 28.01 -13.18
N GLY A 69 1.64 29.27 -13.54
CA GLY A 69 0.91 30.02 -14.57
C GLY A 69 -0.13 31.05 -14.09
N SER A 70 -0.08 31.49 -12.82
CA SER A 70 -0.93 32.58 -12.30
C SER A 70 -2.43 32.38 -12.53
N ASN A 71 -2.86 31.11 -12.56
CA ASN A 71 -4.23 30.67 -12.85
C ASN A 71 -5.05 30.44 -11.56
N GLY A 72 -4.49 30.82 -10.41
CA GLY A 72 -5.09 30.67 -9.08
C GLY A 72 -5.08 29.23 -8.57
N LEU A 73 -4.29 28.33 -9.16
CA LEU A 73 -4.09 26.97 -8.67
C LEU A 73 -2.93 26.92 -7.68
N TYR A 74 -3.09 26.09 -6.65
CA TYR A 74 -2.10 25.90 -5.59
C TYR A 74 -2.05 24.44 -5.19
N GLU A 75 -0.89 23.98 -4.74
CA GLU A 75 -0.71 22.69 -4.10
C GLU A 75 -0.64 22.85 -2.59
N LEU A 76 -1.34 21.95 -1.89
CA LEU A 76 -1.29 21.80 -0.43
C LEU A 76 -0.84 20.37 -0.10
N GLY A 77 0.28 20.24 0.61
CA GLY A 77 0.69 18.97 1.19
C GLY A 77 -0.15 18.64 2.41
N ILE A 78 -0.98 17.59 2.30
CA ILE A 78 -1.91 17.19 3.35
C ILE A 78 -1.14 16.58 4.53
N PRO A 79 -1.25 17.13 5.75
CA PRO A 79 -0.54 16.64 6.92
C PRO A 79 -1.08 15.28 7.39
N ASP A 80 -0.20 14.45 7.97
CA ASP A 80 -0.53 13.11 8.47
C ASP A 80 -1.67 13.10 9.48
N ILE A 81 -1.70 14.08 10.38
CA ILE A 81 -2.75 14.23 11.39
C ILE A 81 -4.16 14.51 10.81
N ALA A 82 -4.24 14.89 9.54
CA ALA A 82 -5.50 15.10 8.82
C ALA A 82 -5.91 13.88 7.97
N LYS A 83 -5.08 12.81 7.94
CA LYS A 83 -5.29 11.58 7.18
C LYS A 83 -5.56 10.41 8.12
N ILE A 84 -6.82 10.23 8.51
CA ILE A 84 -7.21 9.10 9.36
C ILE A 84 -7.97 8.09 8.50
N ALA A 85 -7.46 6.86 8.45
CA ALA A 85 -8.05 5.77 7.67
C ALA A 85 -9.54 5.58 8.02
N GLY A 86 -10.39 5.44 7.00
CA GLY A 86 -11.82 5.24 7.17
C GLY A 86 -12.59 6.45 7.71
N LYS A 87 -11.94 7.62 7.82
CA LYS A 87 -12.59 8.87 8.21
C LYS A 87 -12.49 9.90 7.09
N ARG A 88 -13.61 10.57 6.82
CA ARG A 88 -13.64 11.77 6.00
C ARG A 88 -13.01 12.95 6.75
N THR A 89 -12.20 13.72 6.07
CA THR A 89 -11.67 14.99 6.55
C THR A 89 -12.35 16.13 5.80
N TYR A 90 -12.98 17.04 6.53
CA TYR A 90 -13.53 18.26 5.97
C TYR A 90 -12.49 19.36 6.01
N TRP A 91 -12.48 20.18 4.97
CA TRP A 91 -11.55 21.27 4.80
C TRP A 91 -12.29 22.59 4.68
N ARG A 92 -11.62 23.65 5.14
CA ARG A 92 -12.05 25.02 4.93
C ARG A 92 -10.87 25.86 4.47
N PHE A 93 -11.12 26.76 3.54
CA PHE A 93 -10.12 27.63 2.94
C PHE A 93 -10.68 29.03 2.81
N LYS A 94 -9.87 30.04 3.08
CA LYS A 94 -10.15 31.43 2.73
C LYS A 94 -8.86 32.17 2.40
N GLN A 95 -8.96 33.17 1.54
CA GLN A 95 -7.97 34.20 1.32
C GLN A 95 -8.74 35.52 1.39
N GLY A 96 -8.34 36.40 2.30
CA GLY A 96 -9.15 37.59 2.64
C GLY A 96 -10.53 37.25 3.21
N GLY A 97 -11.30 38.31 3.53
CA GLY A 97 -12.71 38.22 3.93
C GLY A 97 -13.02 37.33 5.14
N ASN A 98 -14.33 37.08 5.33
CA ASN A 98 -14.87 36.30 6.45
C ASN A 98 -15.49 34.97 6.03
N GLN A 99 -15.62 34.71 4.73
CA GLN A 99 -16.29 33.52 4.21
C GLN A 99 -15.28 32.43 3.88
N PHE A 100 -15.52 31.22 4.41
CA PHE A 100 -14.76 30.04 4.03
C PHE A 100 -15.43 29.31 2.86
N ARG A 101 -14.60 28.79 1.96
CA ARG A 101 -14.97 27.70 1.04
C ARG A 101 -14.70 26.37 1.73
N TYR A 102 -15.49 25.36 1.41
CA TYR A 102 -15.40 24.04 2.04
C TYR A 102 -15.19 22.97 0.99
N ASP A 103 -14.43 21.94 1.36
CA ASP A 103 -14.26 20.72 0.57
C ASP A 103 -14.12 19.53 1.52
N SER A 104 -14.01 18.32 0.99
CA SER A 104 -13.74 17.13 1.79
C SER A 104 -12.83 16.14 1.08
N ILE A 105 -12.00 15.47 1.86
CA ILE A 105 -11.16 14.36 1.42
C ILE A 105 -11.61 13.12 2.17
N ASP A 106 -11.95 12.07 1.42
CA ASP A 106 -12.03 10.72 1.98
C ASP A 106 -10.64 10.11 1.88
N TYR A 107 -9.93 10.07 3.00
CA TYR A 107 -8.62 9.42 3.04
C TYR A 107 -8.83 7.92 3.14
N VAL A 108 -8.37 7.21 2.12
CA VAL A 108 -8.27 5.76 2.13
C VAL A 108 -6.81 5.49 2.45
N ALA A 109 -6.51 4.95 3.63
CA ALA A 109 -5.16 4.44 3.84
C ALA A 109 -4.96 3.31 2.82
N ILE A 110 -3.97 3.45 1.93
CA ILE A 110 -3.28 2.23 1.50
C ILE A 110 -2.62 1.75 2.79
N PRO A 111 -2.97 0.57 3.32
CA PRO A 111 -2.17 0.00 4.39
C PRO A 111 -0.72 0.06 3.92
N SER A 112 0.17 0.69 4.69
CA SER A 112 1.61 0.62 4.44
C SER A 112 1.90 -0.83 4.09
N ALA A 113 2.27 -1.10 2.81
CA ALA A 113 2.19 -2.40 2.14
C ALA A 113 1.92 -3.47 3.16
N ASN A 114 0.67 -3.95 3.27
CA ASN A 114 0.32 -4.94 4.28
C ASN A 114 1.41 -6.00 4.22
N THR A 115 2.35 -5.96 5.17
CA THR A 115 3.20 -7.10 5.46
C THR A 115 2.27 -8.01 6.24
N ASP A 116 1.18 -8.42 5.61
CA ASP A 116 0.44 -9.61 5.94
C ASP A 116 1.39 -10.75 5.57
N SER A 117 2.48 -10.85 6.31
CA SER A 117 3.18 -12.10 6.46
C SER A 117 2.17 -12.99 7.17
N ILE A 118 1.42 -13.77 6.42
CA ILE A 118 0.69 -14.89 7.00
C ILE A 118 1.76 -15.89 7.42
N ALA A 119 2.27 -15.72 8.63
CA ALA A 119 3.15 -16.67 9.27
C ALA A 119 2.30 -17.88 9.65
N PHE A 120 2.45 -18.98 8.91
CA PHE A 120 1.90 -20.26 9.33
C PHE A 120 2.92 -20.91 10.26
N ASP A 121 2.60 -21.01 11.55
CA ASP A 121 3.34 -21.85 12.47
C ASP A 121 3.07 -23.31 12.13
N ILE A 122 4.04 -23.98 11.51
CA ILE A 122 3.99 -25.42 11.24
C ILE A 122 5.01 -26.07 12.18
N THR A 123 4.52 -26.53 13.34
CA THR A 123 5.33 -27.29 14.30
C THR A 123 4.95 -28.75 14.26
N VAL A 124 5.88 -29.68 13.96
CA VAL A 124 5.80 -31.07 14.49
C VAL A 124 7.19 -31.73 14.62
N PRO A 125 7.46 -32.51 15.69
CA PRO A 125 8.72 -33.24 15.89
C PRO A 125 8.79 -34.57 15.12
N GLY A 126 10.00 -34.92 14.66
CA GLY A 126 10.43 -36.31 14.48
C GLY A 126 10.10 -36.98 13.14
N LEU A 127 11.07 -36.96 12.22
CA LEU A 127 11.31 -37.94 11.14
C LEU A 127 10.18 -38.14 10.10
N GLY A 128 9.81 -37.07 9.39
CA GLY A 128 8.94 -37.05 8.20
C GLY A 128 9.25 -35.81 7.33
N PRO A 129 8.62 -35.61 6.15
CA PRO A 129 8.96 -34.53 5.20
C PRO A 129 9.10 -33.15 5.88
N ILE A 130 10.11 -32.38 5.47
CA ILE A 130 10.58 -31.14 6.11
C ILE A 130 9.50 -30.04 6.13
N PHE A 131 8.56 -30.06 5.17
CA PHE A 131 7.38 -29.19 5.15
C PHE A 131 6.11 -29.99 4.81
N THR A 132 5.03 -29.80 5.56
CA THR A 132 3.68 -30.33 5.26
C THR A 132 2.62 -29.25 5.47
N SER A 133 1.68 -29.09 4.54
CA SER A 133 0.50 -28.24 4.74
C SER A 133 -0.79 -29.03 4.48
N ASP A 134 -1.76 -28.92 5.39
CA ASP A 134 -3.15 -29.23 5.08
C ASP A 134 -3.82 -27.96 4.52
N ASN A 135 -4.04 -27.95 3.20
CA ASN A 135 -4.87 -26.99 2.44
C ASN A 135 -4.81 -25.52 2.90
N ALA A 136 -3.79 -24.78 2.47
CA ALA A 136 -3.74 -23.33 2.67
C ALA A 136 -4.58 -22.59 1.61
N ILE A 137 -5.37 -21.60 2.04
CA ILE A 137 -6.06 -20.66 1.15
C ILE A 137 -5.39 -19.29 1.31
N ILE A 138 -4.86 -18.73 0.21
CA ILE A 138 -4.25 -17.39 0.20
C ILE A 138 -5.12 -16.45 -0.63
N TYR A 139 -5.47 -15.31 -0.04
CA TYR A 139 -6.16 -14.22 -0.70
C TYR A 139 -5.13 -13.21 -1.20
N ILE A 140 -5.10 -12.95 -2.51
CA ILE A 140 -4.18 -11.97 -3.10
C ILE A 140 -4.98 -10.75 -3.53
N LYS A 141 -4.65 -9.58 -2.97
CA LYS A 141 -5.26 -8.29 -3.30
C LYS A 141 -4.20 -7.42 -3.98
N GLU A 142 -4.22 -7.39 -5.31
CA GLU A 142 -3.57 -6.40 -6.22
C GLU A 142 -2.10 -5.97 -6.00
N GLU A 143 -1.40 -6.51 -5.01
CA GLU A 143 -0.01 -6.23 -4.66
C GLU A 143 0.81 -7.53 -4.58
N SER A 144 2.13 -7.39 -4.66
CA SER A 144 3.09 -8.48 -4.43
C SER A 144 3.02 -8.95 -2.98
N ILE A 145 2.69 -10.23 -2.77
CA ILE A 145 2.62 -10.85 -1.43
C ILE A 145 3.87 -11.67 -1.16
N ASP A 146 4.46 -11.46 0.01
CA ASP A 146 5.51 -12.31 0.54
C ASP A 146 4.90 -13.56 1.20
N VAL A 147 5.26 -14.72 0.68
CA VAL A 147 4.92 -16.02 1.25
C VAL A 147 6.15 -16.57 1.95
N THR A 148 6.03 -16.84 3.24
CA THR A 148 7.11 -17.43 4.05
C THR A 148 6.83 -18.90 4.33
N PHE A 149 7.81 -19.75 4.01
CA PHE A 149 7.87 -21.15 4.38
C PHE A 149 8.83 -21.31 5.55
N THR A 150 8.35 -21.90 6.63
CA THR A 150 9.16 -22.16 7.83
C THR A 150 9.54 -23.63 7.88
N ALA A 151 10.83 -23.90 7.83
CA ALA A 151 11.40 -25.22 8.03
C ALA A 151 11.53 -25.54 9.52
N ASN A 152 11.65 -26.83 9.82
CA ASN A 152 11.96 -27.31 11.18
C ASN A 152 13.47 -27.31 11.51
N GLN A 153 14.29 -26.80 10.61
CA GLN A 153 15.74 -26.69 10.75
C GLN A 153 16.25 -25.47 9.99
N ASP A 154 17.48 -25.04 10.28
CA ASP A 154 18.14 -24.02 9.49
C ASP A 154 18.33 -24.49 8.04
N ILE A 155 17.89 -23.65 7.11
CA ILE A 155 17.92 -23.88 5.65
C ILE A 155 18.76 -22.83 4.92
N SER A 156 19.43 -21.92 5.63
CA SER A 156 20.20 -20.81 5.05
C SER A 156 21.27 -21.25 4.05
N SER A 157 21.84 -22.45 4.23
CA SER A 157 22.86 -23.03 3.35
C SER A 157 22.33 -23.94 2.24
N GLU A 158 21.02 -24.23 2.22
CA GLU A 158 20.43 -25.09 1.20
C GLU A 158 20.16 -24.33 -0.10
N THR A 159 20.30 -25.01 -1.24
CA THR A 159 19.87 -24.50 -2.55
C THR A 159 18.48 -25.04 -2.86
N LEU A 160 17.50 -24.16 -2.89
CA LEU A 160 16.09 -24.49 -3.01
C LEU A 160 15.54 -24.14 -4.39
N VAL A 161 14.53 -24.89 -4.82
CA VAL A 161 13.67 -24.52 -5.94
C VAL A 161 12.24 -24.74 -5.46
N ILE A 162 11.38 -23.75 -5.69
CA ILE A 162 9.96 -23.83 -5.41
C ILE A 162 9.23 -23.94 -6.74
N ILE A 163 8.42 -24.98 -6.89
CA ILE A 163 7.66 -25.22 -8.11
C ILE A 163 6.18 -25.20 -7.76
N PHE A 164 5.43 -24.37 -8.47
CA PHE A 164 3.98 -24.41 -8.50
C PHE A 164 3.54 -25.15 -9.76
N GLU A 165 2.75 -26.20 -9.57
CA GLU A 165 2.24 -27.07 -10.62
C GLU A 165 0.73 -26.87 -10.76
N LEU A 166 0.26 -26.88 -12.01
CA LEU A 166 -1.17 -27.01 -12.28
C LEU A 166 -1.67 -28.38 -11.82
N ALA A 167 -2.99 -28.54 -11.67
CA ALA A 167 -3.61 -29.83 -11.39
C ALA A 167 -3.26 -30.92 -12.44
N SER A 168 -2.84 -30.51 -13.65
CA SER A 168 -2.35 -31.40 -14.71
C SER A 168 -0.92 -31.92 -14.48
N GLY A 169 -0.21 -31.49 -13.43
CA GLY A 169 1.18 -31.85 -13.14
C GLY A 169 2.20 -31.09 -13.99
N THR A 170 1.77 -30.05 -14.72
CA THR A 170 2.65 -29.17 -15.49
C THR A 170 3.18 -28.06 -14.59
N ASP A 171 4.50 -27.84 -14.59
CA ASP A 171 5.14 -26.69 -13.95
C ASP A 171 4.51 -25.40 -14.49
N SER A 172 3.77 -24.70 -13.65
CA SER A 172 3.17 -23.41 -13.99
C SER A 172 4.11 -22.26 -13.70
N TYR A 173 4.85 -22.36 -12.59
CA TYR A 173 5.79 -21.35 -12.11
C TYR A 173 6.95 -22.03 -11.39
N VAL A 174 8.17 -21.60 -11.70
CA VAL A 174 9.41 -22.08 -11.07
C VAL A 174 10.11 -20.87 -10.46
N ILE A 175 10.37 -20.93 -9.16
CA ILE A 175 11.11 -19.92 -8.42
C ILE A 175 12.47 -20.52 -8.08
N LEU A 176 13.53 -19.84 -8.52
CA LEU A 176 14.91 -20.25 -8.35
C LEU A 176 15.45 -19.76 -7.01
N ASP A 177 16.51 -20.39 -6.51
CA ASP A 177 17.15 -20.04 -5.23
C ASP A 177 17.55 -18.56 -5.13
N SER A 178 17.91 -17.93 -6.27
CA SER A 178 18.25 -16.51 -6.36
C SER A 178 17.11 -15.57 -5.98
N ASP A 179 15.87 -16.05 -6.07
CA ASP A 179 14.65 -15.29 -5.83
C ASP A 179 14.04 -15.62 -4.46
N ILE A 180 14.72 -16.43 -3.65
CA ILE A 180 14.28 -16.86 -2.31
C ILE A 180 15.13 -16.17 -1.25
N THR A 181 14.48 -15.37 -0.40
CA THR A 181 15.14 -14.79 0.77
C THR A 181 15.18 -15.80 1.90
N LYS A 182 16.38 -16.20 2.35
CA LYS A 182 16.57 -17.20 3.42
C LYS A 182 17.09 -16.54 4.70
N SER A 183 16.48 -16.88 5.84
CA SER A 183 16.93 -16.43 7.15
C SER A 183 16.66 -17.50 8.20
N GLY A 184 17.72 -18.17 8.67
CA GLY A 184 17.62 -19.30 9.59
C GLY A 184 16.75 -20.41 9.00
N ASN A 185 15.64 -20.71 9.66
CA ASN A 185 14.69 -21.72 9.21
C ASN A 185 13.62 -21.19 8.24
N ASN A 186 13.66 -19.91 7.85
CA ASN A 186 12.65 -19.31 6.98
C ASN A 186 13.16 -19.16 5.54
N ALA A 187 12.28 -19.45 4.58
CA ALA A 187 12.43 -19.14 3.17
C ALA A 187 11.23 -18.31 2.71
N THR A 188 11.47 -17.09 2.25
CA THR A 188 10.44 -16.15 1.80
C THR A 188 10.55 -15.94 0.31
N ILE A 189 9.41 -15.98 -0.38
CA ILE A 189 9.27 -15.63 -1.79
C ILE A 189 8.27 -14.50 -1.95
N THR A 190 8.48 -13.66 -2.94
CA THR A 190 7.48 -12.68 -3.36
C THR A 190 6.73 -13.22 -4.57
N LEU A 191 5.41 -13.40 -4.48
CA LEU A 191 4.62 -13.82 -5.63
C LEU A 191 4.49 -12.66 -6.63
N PRO A 192 4.82 -12.86 -7.93
CA PRO A 192 4.75 -11.81 -8.94
C PRO A 192 3.32 -11.31 -9.18
N VAL A 193 3.19 -10.03 -9.50
CA VAL A 193 1.95 -9.40 -9.98
C VAL A 193 1.55 -10.04 -11.31
N GLY A 194 0.55 -10.92 -11.31
CA GLY A 194 0.23 -11.76 -12.47
C GLY A 194 -0.53 -13.06 -12.17
N PHE A 195 -0.74 -13.40 -10.89
CA PHE A 195 -1.73 -14.42 -10.50
C PHE A 195 -3.15 -13.86 -10.69
N THR A 196 -3.59 -13.69 -11.94
CA THR A 196 -4.85 -13.01 -12.28
C THR A 196 -6.06 -13.95 -12.22
N SER A 197 -7.07 -13.49 -11.46
CA SER A 197 -8.54 -13.59 -11.63
C SER A 197 -9.26 -14.94 -11.71
N THR A 198 -8.62 -16.09 -11.53
CA THR A 198 -9.36 -17.35 -11.29
C THR A 198 -8.76 -18.05 -10.08
N THR A 199 -9.60 -18.56 -9.17
CA THR A 199 -9.12 -19.40 -8.07
C THR A 199 -8.30 -20.54 -8.65
N LYS A 200 -6.97 -20.52 -8.45
CA LYS A 200 -6.07 -21.58 -8.92
C LYS A 200 -5.69 -22.42 -7.72
N SER A 201 -6.18 -23.66 -7.71
CA SER A 201 -5.61 -24.70 -6.86
C SER A 201 -4.29 -25.14 -7.48
N LEU A 202 -3.19 -24.71 -6.89
CA LEU A 202 -1.84 -25.08 -7.29
C LEU A 202 -1.33 -26.14 -6.34
N ASN A 203 -0.74 -27.19 -6.89
CA ASN A 203 0.13 -28.04 -6.09
C ASN A 203 1.47 -27.31 -5.98
N TRP A 204 2.10 -27.36 -4.82
CA TRP A 204 3.45 -26.83 -4.66
C TRP A 204 4.38 -27.91 -4.15
N SER A 205 5.66 -27.80 -4.52
CA SER A 205 6.72 -28.60 -3.91
C SER A 205 8.00 -27.80 -3.74
N ILE A 206 8.69 -28.05 -2.63
CA ILE A 206 10.03 -27.55 -2.37
C ILE A 206 10.99 -28.70 -2.59
N ARG A 207 11.98 -28.50 -3.47
CA ARG A 207 12.93 -29.54 -3.85
C ARG A 207 14.36 -29.06 -3.67
N LYS A 208 15.26 -29.98 -3.33
CA LYS A 208 16.70 -29.72 -3.46
C LYS A 208 17.04 -29.57 -4.95
N ALA A 209 17.69 -28.48 -5.33
CA ALA A 209 17.99 -28.20 -6.74
C ALA A 209 18.79 -29.32 -7.42
N SER A 210 19.75 -29.92 -6.69
CA SER A 210 20.75 -30.84 -7.22
C SER A 210 20.25 -32.25 -7.50
N ASN A 211 19.38 -32.81 -6.64
CA ASN A 211 18.91 -34.20 -6.77
C ASN A 211 17.39 -34.33 -6.81
N LYS A 212 16.68 -33.20 -6.88
CA LYS A 212 15.20 -33.12 -6.92
C LYS A 212 14.53 -33.81 -5.72
N LYS A 213 15.25 -34.08 -4.63
CA LYS A 213 14.67 -34.60 -3.39
C LYS A 213 13.61 -33.63 -2.91
N VAL A 214 12.40 -34.14 -2.73
CA VAL A 214 11.26 -33.35 -2.24
C VAL A 214 11.41 -33.17 -0.74
N TYR A 215 11.47 -31.91 -0.32
CA TYR A 215 11.51 -31.51 1.08
C TYR A 215 10.12 -31.19 1.62
N GLY A 216 9.21 -30.78 0.76
CA GLY A 216 7.82 -30.55 1.13
C GLY A 216 6.91 -30.49 -0.07
N THR A 217 5.65 -30.80 0.16
CA THR A 217 4.58 -30.68 -0.83
C THR A 217 3.30 -30.21 -0.17
N GLY A 218 2.46 -29.53 -0.93
CA GLY A 218 1.14 -29.18 -0.44
C GLY A 218 0.24 -28.68 -1.56
N LYS A 219 -0.94 -28.25 -1.14
CA LYS A 219 -1.91 -27.58 -1.99
C LYS A 219 -2.11 -26.17 -1.48
N ILE A 220 -2.11 -25.22 -2.40
CA ILE A 220 -2.45 -23.83 -2.14
C ILE A 220 -3.58 -23.44 -3.09
N ALA A 221 -4.69 -22.96 -2.53
CA ALA A 221 -5.72 -22.29 -3.31
C ALA A 221 -5.42 -20.78 -3.29
N VAL A 222 -5.10 -20.24 -4.46
CA VAL A 222 -4.92 -18.79 -4.63
C VAL A 222 -6.23 -18.23 -5.14
N SER A 223 -6.92 -17.42 -4.32
CA SER A 223 -8.15 -16.74 -4.74
C SER A 223 -7.91 -15.24 -4.84
N TYR A 224 -8.24 -14.68 -6.00
CA TYR A 224 -8.28 -13.24 -6.20
C TYR A 224 -9.62 -12.72 -5.70
N ALA A 225 -9.59 -11.75 -4.78
CA ALA A 225 -10.79 -11.02 -4.39
C ALA A 225 -10.70 -9.63 -5.04
N PRO A 226 -11.50 -9.33 -6.09
CA PRO A 226 -11.61 -7.97 -6.57
C PRO A 226 -12.16 -7.10 -5.43
N HIS A 227 -11.62 -5.90 -5.28
CA HIS A 227 -12.22 -4.90 -4.40
C HIS A 227 -13.57 -4.50 -5.00
N GLU A 228 -14.66 -4.73 -4.28
CA GLU A 228 -15.92 -4.04 -4.60
C GLU A 228 -15.78 -2.59 -4.13
N ASP A 229 -15.93 -1.66 -5.08
CA ASP A 229 -15.78 -0.20 -4.94
C ASP A 229 -16.65 0.45 -3.84
#